data_AF-A0A645HBF1-F1
#
_entry.id   AF-A0A645HBF1-F1
#
_cell.length_a   1.000
_cell.length_b   1.000
_cell.length_c   1.000
_cell.angle_alpha   90.00
_cell.angle_beta   90.00
_cell.angle_gamma   90.00
#
_symmetry.space_group_name_H-M   'P 1'
#
loop_
_entity.id
_entity.type
_entity.pdbx_description
1 polymer ?
#
loop_
_entity_poly.entity_id
_entity_poly.type
_entity_poly.pdbx_seq_one_letter_code
_entity_poly.pdbx_strand_id
1 'polypeptide(L)'
;MHALVGATEDTPPGVIYVLKNINSEVNIDSQNRLHPFYMTYITNDGKVVCDHTEPKKMLDVMRLLCKNKQEPEKDLCIAFNKETKDGKDMRRFSELLSKAINSIVEVKEEKDIDSFFKNGAQSFLSNEIKGLDDFELICFLVVK
;
A
#
# COMPACT_ATOMS: atom_id res chain seq x y z
N MET A 1 11.29 4.96 -15.13
CA MET A 1 12.13 4.24 -14.15
C MET A 1 11.15 3.40 -13.33
N HIS A 2 11.19 2.07 -13.46
CA HIS A 2 10.26 1.17 -12.77
C HIS A 2 11.04 0.44 -11.68
N ALA A 3 10.57 0.52 -10.44
CA ALA A 3 11.17 -0.21 -9.33
C ALA A 3 10.61 -1.63 -9.36
N LEU A 4 11.40 -2.58 -9.86
CA LEU A 4 11.05 -3.99 -10.02
C LEU A 4 12.08 -4.86 -9.29
N VAL A 5 11.57 -5.86 -8.58
CA VAL A 5 12.37 -6.80 -7.79
C VAL A 5 11.84 -8.21 -7.97
N GLY A 6 12.73 -9.20 -7.98
CA GLY A 6 12.34 -10.61 -7.96
C GLY A 6 11.59 -11.00 -6.68
N ALA A 7 10.56 -11.84 -6.82
CA ALA A 7 9.84 -12.47 -5.73
C ALA A 7 10.70 -13.51 -4.99
N THR A 8 10.42 -13.71 -3.71
CA THR A 8 10.99 -14.80 -2.89
C THR A 8 9.87 -15.62 -2.26
N GLU A 9 10.19 -16.76 -1.63
CA GLU A 9 9.19 -17.56 -0.90
C GLU A 9 8.43 -16.72 0.15
N ASP A 10 9.11 -15.77 0.80
CA ASP A 10 8.53 -14.87 1.80
C ASP A 10 7.91 -13.59 1.20
N THR A 11 8.15 -13.30 -0.08
CA THR A 11 7.68 -12.09 -0.78
C THR A 11 7.03 -12.45 -2.12
N PRO A 12 5.74 -12.86 -2.10
CA PRO A 12 5.07 -13.37 -3.30
C PRO A 12 4.87 -12.28 -4.37
N PRO A 13 4.70 -12.66 -5.65
CA PRO A 13 4.48 -11.67 -6.71
C PRO A 13 3.28 -10.75 -6.43
N GLY A 14 3.51 -9.44 -6.57
CA GLY A 14 2.56 -8.42 -6.15
C GLY A 14 3.10 -7.00 -6.31
N VAL A 15 2.50 -6.06 -5.58
CA VAL A 15 2.80 -4.63 -5.66
C VAL A 15 2.75 -4.02 -4.27
N ILE A 16 3.80 -3.27 -3.95
CA ILE A 16 3.85 -2.42 -2.76
C ILE A 16 3.50 -1.00 -3.20
N TYR A 17 2.48 -0.42 -2.59
CA TYR A 17 2.07 0.97 -2.82
C TYR A 17 2.45 1.85 -1.64
N VAL A 18 2.99 3.02 -1.94
CA VAL A 18 3.22 4.10 -0.97
C VAL A 18 2.26 5.24 -1.30
N LEU A 19 1.34 5.48 -0.38
CA LEU A 19 0.27 6.44 -0.51
C LEU A 19 0.48 7.57 0.50
N LYS A 20 0.09 8.78 0.15
CA LYS A 20 0.07 9.92 1.05
C LYS A 20 -1.38 10.38 1.21
N ASN A 21 -1.84 10.48 2.44
CA ASN A 21 -3.14 11.10 2.72
C ASN A 21 -3.03 12.61 2.45
N ILE A 22 -3.90 13.13 1.58
CA ILE A 22 -3.93 14.55 1.21
C ILE A 22 -4.91 15.36 2.05
N ASN A 23 -5.81 14.70 2.79
CA ASN A 23 -6.74 15.37 3.69
C ASN A 23 -6.04 15.74 5.00
N SER A 24 -5.91 17.04 5.22
CA SER A 24 -5.20 17.63 6.37
C SER A 24 -6.01 17.57 7.67
N GLU A 25 -7.32 17.35 7.57
CA GLU A 25 -8.23 17.22 8.73
C GLU A 25 -8.12 15.85 9.42
N VAL A 26 -7.47 14.91 8.75
CA VAL A 26 -7.25 13.53 9.19
C VAL A 26 -6.05 13.49 10.15
N ASN A 27 -6.16 14.18 11.28
CA ASN A 27 -5.28 13.90 12.41
C ASN A 27 -5.79 12.64 13.10
N ILE A 28 -5.63 11.50 12.43
CA ILE A 28 -6.11 10.21 12.93
C ILE A 28 -4.99 9.54 13.66
N ASP A 29 -5.16 9.55 14.98
CA ASP A 29 -4.66 8.59 15.93
C ASP A 29 -3.16 8.26 15.87
N SER A 30 -2.53 8.41 17.03
CA SER A 30 -1.13 8.08 17.34
C SER A 30 -0.65 6.66 16.96
N GLN A 31 -1.48 5.84 16.30
CA GLN A 31 -1.17 4.50 15.82
C GLN A 31 -0.44 4.48 14.46
N ASN A 32 -0.74 5.37 13.50
CA ASN A 32 0.01 5.39 12.24
C ASN A 32 1.32 6.18 12.40
N ARG A 33 2.41 5.43 12.66
CA ARG A 33 3.75 6.01 12.84
C ARG A 33 4.36 6.62 11.58
N LEU A 34 3.80 6.35 10.40
CA LEU A 34 4.27 6.90 9.13
C LEU A 34 3.40 8.06 8.60
N HIS A 35 2.39 8.52 9.35
CA HIS A 35 1.52 9.61 8.92
C HIS A 35 2.33 10.82 8.36
N PRO A 36 1.95 11.40 7.21
CA PRO A 36 0.73 11.15 6.42
C PRO A 36 0.84 9.99 5.42
N PHE A 37 1.87 9.16 5.51
CA PHE A 37 2.11 8.06 4.57
C PHE A 37 1.47 6.75 5.04
N TYR A 38 1.01 5.99 4.07
CA TYR A 38 0.44 4.66 4.20
C TYR A 38 1.17 3.75 3.23
N MET A 39 1.53 2.56 3.69
CA MET A 39 2.16 1.55 2.85
C MET A 39 1.33 0.28 2.88
N THR A 40 1.14 -0.36 1.74
CA THR A 40 0.37 -1.60 1.64
C THR A 40 0.99 -2.50 0.58
N TYR A 41 1.02 -3.80 0.86
CA TYR A 41 1.53 -4.82 -0.04
C TYR A 41 0.41 -5.76 -0.41
N ILE A 42 0.06 -5.76 -1.69
CA ILE A 42 -0.98 -6.60 -2.26
C ILE A 42 -0.38 -7.57 -3.27
N THR A 43 -0.76 -8.84 -3.19
CA THR A 43 -0.34 -9.85 -4.15
C THR A 43 -1.05 -9.67 -5.50
N ASN A 44 -0.53 -10.34 -6.52
CA ASN A 44 -1.14 -10.37 -7.85
C ASN A 44 -2.56 -10.97 -7.90
N ASP A 45 -2.93 -11.80 -6.91
CA ASP A 45 -4.30 -12.33 -6.72
C ASP A 45 -5.19 -11.40 -5.88
N GLY A 46 -4.67 -10.25 -5.42
CA GLY A 46 -5.43 -9.24 -4.70
C GLY A 46 -5.55 -9.48 -3.20
N LYS A 47 -4.67 -10.30 -2.61
CA LYS A 47 -4.61 -10.50 -1.16
C LYS A 47 -3.63 -9.53 -0.53
N VAL A 48 -4.00 -8.92 0.59
CA VAL A 48 -3.10 -8.03 1.34
C VAL A 48 -2.14 -8.88 2.17
N VAL A 49 -0.85 -8.77 1.87
CA VAL A 49 0.25 -9.46 2.58
C VAL A 49 0.63 -8.70 3.84
N CYS A 50 0.64 -7.38 3.75
CA CYS A 50 1.00 -6.47 4.84
C CYS A 50 0.24 -5.17 4.64
N ASP A 51 -0.49 -4.74 5.67
CA ASP A 51 -1.24 -3.50 5.65
C ASP A 51 -0.45 -2.33 6.26
N HIS A 52 -1.12 -1.19 6.38
CA HIS A 52 -0.58 0.07 6.88
C HIS A 52 -0.31 0.08 8.39
N THR A 53 -0.76 -0.92 9.14
CA THR A 53 -0.62 -1.00 10.61
C THR A 53 0.73 -1.56 11.04
N GLU A 54 1.45 -2.23 10.13
CA GLU A 54 2.78 -2.81 10.36
C GLU A 54 3.89 -2.09 9.55
N PRO A 55 4.09 -0.76 9.69
CA PRO A 55 5.00 0.00 8.83
C PRO A 55 6.45 -0.50 8.88
N LYS A 56 6.91 -1.00 10.04
CA LYS A 56 8.25 -1.57 10.20
C LYS A 56 8.44 -2.81 9.33
N LYS A 57 7.46 -3.72 9.33
CA LYS A 57 7.48 -4.95 8.54
C LYS A 57 7.54 -4.62 7.05
N MET A 58 6.78 -3.63 6.60
CA MET A 58 6.82 -3.18 5.21
C MET A 58 8.21 -2.63 4.81
N LEU A 59 8.80 -1.79 5.65
CA LEU A 59 10.14 -1.25 5.41
C LEU A 59 11.20 -2.35 5.40
N ASP A 60 11.09 -3.35 6.28
CA ASP A 60 11.98 -4.51 6.30
C ASP A 60 11.84 -5.36 5.04
N VAL A 61 10.60 -5.58 4.55
CA VAL A 61 10.33 -6.27 3.27
C VAL A 61 10.96 -5.52 2.09
N MET A 62 10.71 -4.20 1.97
CA MET A 62 11.32 -3.39 0.91
C MET A 62 12.85 -3.40 0.99
N ARG A 63 13.41 -3.32 2.21
CA ARG A 63 14.86 -3.38 2.43
C ARG A 63 15.44 -4.73 2.01
N LEU A 64 14.75 -5.83 2.27
CA LEU A 64 15.17 -7.16 1.87
C LEU A 64 15.17 -7.32 0.35
N LEU A 65 14.07 -6.91 -0.31
CA LEU A 65 13.86 -7.00 -1.76
C LEU A 65 14.90 -6.20 -2.56
N CYS A 66 15.29 -5.04 -2.05
CA CYS A 66 16.25 -4.13 -2.69
C CYS A 66 17.68 -4.29 -2.19
N LYS A 67 17.96 -5.25 -1.29
CA LYS A 67 19.29 -5.41 -0.69
C LYS A 67 20.34 -5.69 -1.78
N ASN A 68 21.43 -4.91 -1.76
CA ASN A 68 22.52 -4.99 -2.72
C ASN A 68 22.13 -4.68 -4.18
N LYS A 69 20.93 -4.14 -4.44
CA LYS A 69 20.49 -3.73 -5.77
C LYS A 69 20.56 -2.21 -5.88
N GLN A 70 21.55 -1.70 -6.61
CA GLN A 70 21.64 -0.27 -6.91
C GLN A 70 20.90 0.12 -8.20
N GLU A 71 20.66 -0.85 -9.09
CA GLU A 71 19.92 -0.68 -10.33
C GLU A 71 18.73 -1.64 -10.37
N PRO A 72 17.61 -1.26 -11.05
CA PRO A 72 16.50 -2.17 -11.27
C PRO A 72 16.90 -3.33 -12.20
N GLU A 73 16.30 -4.49 -11.97
CA GLU A 73 16.56 -5.68 -12.79
C GLU A 73 16.01 -5.48 -14.21
N LYS A 74 16.91 -5.41 -15.21
CA LYS A 74 16.54 -5.06 -16.60
C LYS A 74 15.55 -6.03 -17.22
N ASP A 75 15.71 -7.33 -16.97
CA ASP A 75 14.81 -8.35 -17.52
C ASP A 75 13.39 -8.21 -16.97
N LEU A 76 13.27 -7.89 -15.68
CA LEU A 76 11.98 -7.59 -15.05
C LEU A 76 11.37 -6.30 -15.61
N CYS A 77 12.19 -5.26 -15.86
CA CYS A 77 11.75 -4.02 -16.51
C CYS A 77 11.19 -4.27 -17.90
N ILE A 78 11.86 -5.08 -18.71
CA ILE A 78 11.41 -5.45 -20.06
C ILE A 78 10.08 -6.21 -19.98
N ALA A 79 9.99 -7.20 -19.07
CA ALA A 79 8.76 -7.97 -18.88
C ALA A 79 7.58 -7.10 -18.43
N PHE A 80 7.82 -6.18 -17.50
CA PHE A 80 6.81 -5.24 -17.01
C PHE A 80 6.37 -4.24 -18.08
N ASN A 81 7.32 -3.68 -18.84
CA ASN A 81 7.02 -2.76 -19.94
C ASN A 81 6.19 -3.46 -21.03
N LYS A 82 6.51 -4.72 -21.35
CA LYS A 82 5.73 -5.50 -22.31
C LYS A 82 4.30 -5.76 -21.83
N GLU A 83 4.13 -6.08 -20.54
CA GLU A 83 2.81 -6.29 -19.93
C GLU A 83 1.98 -5.00 -19.91
N THR A 84 2.59 -3.89 -19.52
CA THR A 84 1.91 -2.61 -19.34
C THR A 84 1.89 -1.74 -20.60
N LYS A 85 2.42 -2.23 -21.73
CA LYS A 85 2.62 -1.45 -22.96
C LYS A 85 3.34 -0.12 -22.68
N ASP A 86 4.48 -0.21 -22.00
CA ASP A 86 5.25 0.92 -21.50
C ASP A 86 4.42 1.88 -20.62
N GLY A 87 3.62 1.30 -19.71
CA GLY A 87 2.74 2.04 -18.81
C GLY A 87 1.43 2.57 -19.41
N LYS A 88 1.14 2.30 -20.69
CA LYS A 88 -0.15 2.68 -21.31
C LYS A 88 -1.33 1.85 -20.80
N ASP A 89 -1.09 0.62 -20.39
CA ASP A 89 -2.09 -0.32 -19.89
C ASP A 89 -1.78 -0.69 -18.44
N MET A 90 -2.22 0.16 -17.51
CA MET A 90 -2.03 -0.01 -16.07
C MET A 90 -3.27 -0.56 -15.35
N ARG A 91 -4.31 -0.98 -16.09
CA ARG A 91 -5.62 -1.36 -15.55
C ARG A 91 -5.52 -2.37 -14.40
N ARG A 92 -4.72 -3.42 -14.57
CA ARG A 92 -4.47 -4.44 -13.53
C ARG A 92 -3.89 -3.83 -12.25
N PHE A 93 -2.92 -2.94 -12.38
CA PHE A 93 -2.27 -2.28 -11.24
C PHE A 93 -3.20 -1.23 -10.60
N SER A 94 -4.04 -0.56 -11.38
CA SER A 94 -5.07 0.34 -10.86
C SER A 94 -6.17 -0.42 -10.08
N GLU A 95 -6.56 -1.61 -10.53
CA GLU A 95 -7.48 -2.49 -9.81
C GLU A 95 -6.88 -2.97 -8.48
N LEU A 96 -5.60 -3.37 -8.48
CA LEU A 96 -4.89 -3.75 -7.26
C LEU A 96 -4.76 -2.57 -6.29
N LEU A 97 -4.45 -1.37 -6.79
CA LEU A 97 -4.42 -0.15 -5.98
C LEU A 97 -5.78 0.12 -5.33
N SER A 98 -6.87 -0.02 -6.09
CA SER A 98 -8.23 0.17 -5.57
C SER A 98 -8.58 -0.82 -4.45
N LYS A 99 -8.23 -2.10 -4.63
CA LYS A 99 -8.38 -3.12 -3.58
C LYS A 99 -7.54 -2.81 -2.35
N ALA A 100 -6.31 -2.35 -2.55
CA ALA A 100 -5.40 -2.04 -1.45
C ALA A 100 -5.92 -0.84 -0.62
N ILE A 101 -6.48 0.18 -1.27
CA ILE A 101 -7.09 1.32 -0.59
C ILE A 101 -8.38 0.90 0.14
N ASN A 102 -9.24 0.10 -0.48
CA ASN A 102 -10.44 -0.41 0.19
C ASN A 102 -10.09 -1.18 1.47
N SER A 103 -9.05 -2.02 1.45
CA SER A 103 -8.57 -2.71 2.64
C SER A 103 -8.08 -1.76 3.74
N ILE A 104 -7.45 -0.63 3.39
CA ILE A 104 -7.07 0.40 4.37
C ILE A 104 -8.31 1.01 5.02
N VAL A 105 -9.36 1.29 4.24
CA VAL A 105 -10.63 1.85 4.74
C VAL A 105 -11.33 0.84 5.66
N GLU A 106 -11.50 -0.41 5.23
CA GLU A 106 -12.15 -1.47 6.01
C GLU A 106 -11.46 -1.71 7.36
N VAL A 107 -10.12 -1.87 7.37
CA VAL A 107 -9.35 -2.06 8.62
C VAL A 107 -9.52 -0.89 9.58
N LYS A 108 -9.71 0.31 9.05
CA LYS A 108 -9.91 1.50 9.87
C LYS A 108 -11.33 1.58 10.42
N GLU A 109 -12.35 1.30 9.61
CA GLU A 109 -13.75 1.22 10.05
C GLU A 109 -13.90 0.19 11.18
N GLU A 110 -13.28 -1.00 11.03
CA GLU A 110 -13.26 -2.03 12.07
C GLU A 110 -12.64 -1.51 13.39
N LYS A 111 -11.50 -0.79 13.31
CA LYS A 111 -10.86 -0.19 14.48
C LYS A 111 -11.69 0.89 15.14
N ASP A 112 -12.38 1.71 14.35
CA ASP A 112 -13.26 2.78 14.86
C ASP A 112 -14.45 2.17 15.63
N ILE A 113 -15.02 1.08 15.13
CA ILE A 113 -16.05 0.29 15.83
C ILE A 113 -15.51 -0.31 17.13
N ASP A 114 -14.31 -0.90 17.09
CA ASP A 114 -13.67 -1.50 18.26
C ASP A 114 -13.37 -0.47 19.36
N SER A 115 -12.92 0.73 18.96
CA SER A 115 -12.69 1.87 19.85
C SER A 115 -13.99 2.39 20.45
N PHE A 116 -15.08 2.44 19.67
CA PHE A 116 -16.42 2.79 20.14
C PHE A 116 -16.90 1.86 21.26
N PHE A 117 -16.73 0.54 21.11
CA PHE A 117 -17.11 -0.42 22.15
C PHE A 117 -16.25 -0.33 23.41
N LYS A 118 -14.98 0.07 23.29
CA LYS A 118 -14.04 0.16 24.42
C LYS A 118 -14.14 1.49 25.20
N ASN A 119 -14.33 2.61 24.51
CA ASN A 119 -14.22 3.96 25.08
C ASN A 119 -15.54 4.76 25.09
N GLY A 120 -16.65 4.18 24.65
CA GLY A 120 -17.95 4.85 24.55
C GLY A 120 -18.05 5.80 23.35
N ALA A 121 -19.23 6.42 23.17
CA ALA A 121 -19.65 7.20 22.00
C ALA A 121 -18.80 8.42 21.62
N GLN A 122 -17.71 8.70 22.35
CA GLN A 122 -16.90 9.90 22.20
C GLN A 122 -15.85 9.82 21.08
N SER A 123 -15.67 8.66 20.43
CA SER A 123 -14.73 8.46 19.32
C SER A 123 -15.37 8.46 17.92
N PHE A 124 -16.70 8.63 17.80
CA PHE A 124 -17.43 8.17 16.62
C PHE A 124 -17.54 9.15 15.43
N LEU A 125 -17.05 10.39 15.50
CA LEU A 125 -17.48 11.41 14.52
C LEU A 125 -16.43 12.46 14.15
N SER A 126 -15.34 12.10 13.47
CA SER A 126 -14.60 13.19 12.79
C SER A 126 -13.87 12.83 11.51
N ASN A 127 -13.35 11.62 11.33
CA ASN A 127 -12.39 11.41 10.25
C ASN A 127 -12.80 10.25 9.35
N GLU A 128 -13.78 10.45 8.47
CA GLU A 128 -14.07 9.51 7.37
C GLU A 128 -12.92 9.52 6.36
N ILE A 129 -12.37 8.35 6.03
CA ILE A 129 -11.60 8.18 4.79
C ILE A 129 -12.61 7.65 3.78
N LYS A 130 -12.93 8.45 2.76
CA LYS A 130 -13.95 8.18 1.73
C LYS A 130 -13.45 7.23 0.64
N GLY A 131 -12.14 7.01 0.53
CA GLY A 131 -11.55 6.02 -0.37
C GLY A 131 -10.40 6.57 -1.19
N LEU A 132 -10.38 6.25 -2.49
CA LEU A 132 -9.29 6.59 -3.44
C LEU A 132 -8.94 8.08 -3.46
N ASP A 133 -9.94 8.96 -3.41
CA ASP A 133 -9.76 10.41 -3.59
C ASP A 133 -9.02 11.08 -2.42
N ASP A 134 -8.87 10.39 -1.29
CA ASP A 134 -8.16 10.90 -0.13
C ASP A 134 -6.66 10.58 -0.15
N PHE A 135 -6.21 9.83 -1.16
CA PHE A 135 -4.83 9.37 -1.28
C PHE A 135 -4.16 9.80 -2.58
N GLU A 136 -2.96 10.33 -2.44
CA GLU A 136 -2.02 10.52 -3.55
C GLU A 136 -1.06 9.32 -3.62
N LEU A 137 -0.94 8.70 -4.79
CA LEU A 137 0.07 7.67 -5.03
C LEU A 137 1.45 8.31 -5.22
N ILE A 138 2.36 8.09 -4.25
CA ILE A 138 3.73 8.62 -4.29
C ILE A 138 4.63 7.73 -5.15
N CYS A 139 4.62 6.42 -4.86
CA CYS A 139 5.37 5.45 -5.63
C CYS A 139 4.82 4.04 -5.44
N PHE A 140 5.28 3.13 -6.30
CA PHE A 140 4.99 1.71 -6.19
C PHE A 140 6.23 0.87 -6.55
N LEU A 141 6.32 -0.32 -5.96
CA LEU A 141 7.35 -1.32 -6.23
C LEU A 141 6.67 -2.61 -6.65
N VAL A 142 6.99 -3.10 -7.84
CA VAL A 142 6.41 -4.35 -8.35
C VAL A 142 7.35 -5.50 -8.01
N VAL A 143 6.80 -6.51 -7.33
CA VAL A 143 7.47 -7.76 -6.98
C VAL A 143 7.06 -8.81 -8.00
N LYS A 144 8.03 -9.36 -8.74
CA LYS A 144 7.78 -10.29 -9.85
C LYS A 144 8.42 -11.65 -9.65
#